data_AF-A0A919HW08-F1
#
_entry.id   AF-A0A919HW08-F1
#
_cell.length_a   1.000
_cell.length_b   1.000
_cell.length_c   1.000
_cell.angle_alpha   90.00
_cell.angle_beta   90.00
_cell.angle_gamma   90.00
#
_symmetry.space_group_name_H-M   'P 1'
#
loop_
_entity.id
_entity.type
_entity.pdbx_description
1 polymer ?
#
loop_
_entity_poly.entity_id
_entity_poly.type
_entity_poly.pdbx_seq_one_letter_code
_entity_poly.pdbx_strand_id
1 'polypeptide(L)' 'MTPSSCLTSACRTPVRAGGLSGGNQQKLLISRWVAIGPRILILDEPTRGVDVGAKSEIYRIMNDMARRASPF' A
#
# COMPACT_ATOMS: atom_id res chain seq x y z
N MET A 1 36.14 25.64 9.15
CA MET A 1 36.16 24.19 9.41
C MET A 1 34.71 23.71 9.52
N THR A 2 34.14 23.25 8.41
CA THR A 2 32.90 22.47 8.40
C THR A 2 33.22 21.13 7.75
N PRO A 3 32.88 20.02 8.41
CA PRO A 3 32.27 18.96 7.64
C PRO A 3 31.17 18.29 8.47
N SER A 4 29.92 18.54 8.12
CA SER A 4 28.82 17.63 8.47
C SER A 4 27.80 17.64 7.33
N SER A 5 28.30 17.36 6.14
CA SER A 5 27.51 16.80 5.06
C SER A 5 27.15 15.36 5.43
N CYS A 6 26.12 15.18 6.26
CA CYS A 6 25.37 13.93 6.23
C CYS A 6 24.59 13.91 4.92
N LEU A 7 25.28 13.48 3.86
CA LEU A 7 24.63 12.98 2.65
C LEU A 7 23.90 11.71 3.06
N THR A 8 22.65 11.84 3.51
CA THR A 8 21.73 10.72 3.64
C THR A 8 21.41 10.24 2.22
N SER A 9 22.38 9.54 1.64
CA SER A 9 22.13 8.59 0.55
C SER A 9 21.01 7.69 1.06
N ALA A 10 19.85 7.78 0.42
CA ALA A 10 18.69 6.97 0.75
C ALA A 10 19.06 5.50 0.52
N CYS A 11 19.60 4.87 1.56
CA CYS A 11 19.86 3.44 1.58
C CYS A 11 18.50 2.78 1.39
N ARG A 12 18.25 2.28 0.18
CA ARG A 12 17.09 1.43 -0.11
C ARG A 12 17.34 0.09 0.54
N THR A 13 17.14 0.02 1.84
CA THR A 13 17.17 -1.24 2.56
C THR A 13 15.94 -2.04 2.13
N PRO A 14 16.10 -3.28 1.63
CA PRO A 14 14.95 -4.13 1.36
C PRO A 14 14.20 -4.39 2.67
N VAL A 15 12.98 -3.87 2.76
CA VAL A 15 12.09 -4.07 3.90
C VAL A 15 11.29 -5.35 3.67
N ARG A 16 11.40 -6.30 4.60
CA ARG A 16 10.53 -7.49 4.59
C ARG A 16 9.09 -7.05 4.87
N ALA A 17 8.11 -7.66 4.18
CA ALA A 17 6.69 -7.34 4.39
C ALA A 17 6.29 -7.41 5.87
N GLY A 18 6.78 -8.40 6.63
CA GLY A 18 6.51 -8.53 8.08
C GLY A 18 7.08 -7.40 8.95
N GLY A 19 8.01 -6.58 8.43
CA GLY A 19 8.54 -5.40 9.10
C GLY A 19 7.71 -4.12 8.88
N LEU A 20 6.64 -4.19 8.08
CA LEU A 20 5.71 -3.09 7.88
C LEU A 20 4.63 -3.07 8.98
N SER A 21 4.04 -1.91 9.27
CA SER A 21 2.84 -1.83 10.10
C SER A 21 1.68 -2.61 9.45
N GLY A 22 0.72 -3.12 10.23
CA GLY A 22 -0.41 -3.91 9.70
C GLY A 22 -1.13 -3.21 8.54
N GLY A 23 -1.38 -1.90 8.66
CA GLY A 23 -1.96 -1.10 7.56
C GLY A 23 -1.08 -1.06 6.29
N ASN A 24 0.25 -0.93 6.43
CA ASN A 24 1.17 -0.94 5.28
C ASN A 24 1.34 -2.34 4.67
N GLN A 25 1.26 -3.40 5.48
CA GLN A 25 1.20 -4.77 4.97
C GLN A 25 -0.05 -4.98 4.10
N GLN A 26 -1.19 -4.46 4.54
CA GLN A 26 -2.44 -4.56 3.82
C GLN A 26 -2.42 -3.75 2.53
N LYS A 27 -1.88 -2.52 2.57
CA LYS A 27 -1.65 -1.72 1.36
C LYS A 27 -0.72 -2.43 0.37
N LEU A 28 0.35 -3.08 0.84
CA LEU A 28 1.26 -3.85 0.00
C LEU A 28 0.55 -5.03 -0.66
N LEU A 29 -0.27 -5.77 0.09
CA LEU A 29 -1.04 -6.91 -0.42
C LEU A 29 -2.01 -6.45 -1.51
N ILE A 30 -2.81 -5.41 -1.24
CA ILE A 30 -3.76 -4.84 -2.21
C ILE A 30 -3.01 -4.38 -3.46
N SER A 31 -1.92 -3.63 -3.30
CA SER A 31 -1.08 -3.14 -4.41
C SER A 31 -0.60 -4.27 -5.33
N ARG A 32 -0.22 -5.43 -4.77
CA ARG A 32 0.20 -6.60 -5.53
C ARG A 32 -0.93 -7.13 -6.42
N TRP A 33 -2.15 -7.19 -5.90
CA TRP A 33 -3.32 -7.63 -6.67
C TRP A 33 -3.78 -6.58 -7.70
N VAL A 34 -3.58 -5.29 -7.42
CA VAL A 34 -3.83 -4.23 -8.43
C VAL A 34 -2.87 -4.38 -9.61
N ALA A 35 -1.60 -4.65 -9.32
CA ALA A 35 -0.54 -4.69 -10.32
C ALA A 35 -0.74 -5.79 -11.38
N ILE A 36 -1.49 -6.85 -11.08
CA ILE A 36 -1.82 -7.92 -12.04
C ILE A 36 -2.99 -7.57 -12.98
N GLY A 37 -3.64 -6.41 -12.80
CA GLY A 37 -4.74 -5.95 -13.66
C GLY A 37 -5.92 -6.92 -13.77
N PRO A 38 -6.50 -7.39 -12.65
CA PRO A 38 -7.56 -8.38 -12.70
C PRO A 38 -8.86 -7.77 -13.24
N ARG A 39 -9.62 -8.51 -14.04
CA ARG A 39 -10.96 -8.07 -14.47
C ARG A 39 -11.96 -8.02 -13.31
N ILE A 40 -11.80 -8.93 -12.34
CA ILE A 40 -12.65 -9.06 -11.15
C ILE A 40 -11.73 -9.33 -9.96
N LEU A 41 -11.87 -8.55 -8.89
CA LEU A 41 -11.15 -8.71 -7.63
C LEU A 41 -12.15 -8.78 -6.48
N ILE A 42 -12.22 -9.92 -5.80
CA ILE A 42 -13.09 -10.13 -4.64
C ILE A 42 -12.23 -9.99 -3.39
N LEU A 43 -12.70 -9.19 -2.44
CA LEU A 43 -11.99 -8.88 -1.21
C LEU A 43 -12.92 -9.16 -0.01
N ASP A 44 -12.62 -10.20 0.76
CA ASP A 44 -13.35 -10.52 1.99
C ASP A 44 -12.69 -9.84 3.19
N GLU A 45 -13.47 -9.03 3.90
CA GLU A 45 -13.04 -8.30 5.11
C GLU A 45 -11.69 -7.53 4.97
N PRO A 46 -11.48 -6.75 3.89
CA PRO A 46 -10.15 -6.27 3.50
C PRO A 46 -9.63 -5.10 4.33
N THR A 47 -10.29 -4.76 5.44
CA THR A 47 -9.85 -3.75 6.41
C THR A 47 -9.85 -4.28 7.85
N ARG A 48 -10.01 -5.59 8.05
CA ARG A 48 -9.92 -6.22 9.37
C ARG A 48 -8.52 -6.05 9.94
N GLY A 49 -8.44 -5.64 11.21
CA GLY A 49 -7.16 -5.40 11.88
C GLY A 49 -6.44 -4.11 11.47
N VAL A 50 -7.06 -3.25 10.64
CA VAL A 50 -6.54 -1.94 10.28
C VAL A 50 -7.06 -0.88 11.24
N ASP A 51 -6.17 -0.01 11.71
CA ASP A 51 -6.49 1.21 12.44
C ASP A 51 -7.51 2.08 11.67
N VAL A 52 -8.35 2.82 12.40
CA VAL A 52 -9.38 3.68 11.81
C VAL A 52 -8.80 4.74 10.87
N GLY A 53 -7.59 5.24 11.15
CA GLY A 53 -6.89 6.22 10.32
C GLY A 53 -6.50 5.66 8.95
N ALA A 54 -6.02 4.42 8.88
CA ALA A 54 -5.60 3.79 7.64
C ALA A 54 -6.75 3.20 6.78
N LYS A 55 -7.95 3.01 7.35
CA LYS A 55 -9.12 2.50 6.61
C LYS A 55 -9.53 3.40 5.44
N SER A 56 -9.54 4.71 5.64
CA SER A 56 -9.95 5.68 4.63
C SER A 56 -9.09 5.58 3.35
N GLU A 57 -7.79 5.37 3.53
CA GLU A 57 -6.85 5.25 2.42
C GLU A 57 -6.99 3.93 1.66
N ILE A 58 -7.26 2.83 2.37
CA ILE A 58 -7.57 1.54 1.75
C ILE A 58 -8.85 1.65 0.89
N TYR A 59 -9.91 2.27 1.42
CA TYR A 59 -11.13 2.52 0.64
C TYR A 59 -10.89 3.41 -0.58
N ARG A 60 -10.04 4.42 -0.46
CA ARG A 60 -9.68 5.27 -1.60
C ARG A 60 -9.04 4.43 -2.72
N ILE A 61 -8.07 3.58 -2.38
CA ILE A 61 -7.42 2.70 -3.36
C ILE A 61 -8.44 1.75 -4.01
N MET A 62 -9.36 1.17 -3.23
CA MET A 62 -10.45 0.31 -3.75
C MET A 62 -11.35 1.05 -4.72
N ASN A 63 -11.78 2.26 -4.38
CA ASN A 63 -12.64 3.07 -5.25
C ASN A 63 -11.90 3.48 -6.53
N ASP A 64 -10.62 3.84 -6.43
CA ASP A 64 -9.80 4.18 -7.59
C ASP A 64 -9.60 2.96 -8.52
N MET A 65 -9.52 1.75 -7.95
CA MET A 65 -9.51 0.51 -8.73
C MET A 65 -10.84 0.27 -9.43
N ALA A 66 -11.95 0.35 -8.71
CA ALA A 66 -13.29 0.12 -9.26
C ALA A 66 -13.58 1.08 -10.43
N ARG A 67 -13.21 2.36 -10.30
CA ARG A 67 -13.36 3.34 -11.39
C ARG A 67 -12.49 3.06 -12.61
N ARG A 68 -11.30 2.50 -12.42
CA ARG A 68 -10.42 2.10 -13.54
C ARG A 68 -10.85 0.78 -14.19
N ALA A 69 -11.46 -0.11 -13.41
CA ALA A 69 -11.90 -1.42 -13.86
C ALA A 69 -13.27 -1.40 -14.54
N SER A 70 -14.13 -0.41 -14.28
CA SER A 70 -15.44 -0.27 -14.97
C SER A 70 -15.28 0.46 -16.30
N PRO A 71 -15.51 -0.20 -17.46
CA PRO A 71 -15.67 0.45 -18.76
C PRO A 71 -17.16 0.70 -19.09
N PHE A 72 -18.06 0.46 -18.13
CA PHE A 72 -19.50 0.66 -18.22
C PHE A 72 -19.94 1.79 -17.28
#